data_AF-A0A9X3DSC8-F1
#
_entry.id   AF-A0A9X3DSC8-F1
#
_cell.length_a   1.000
_cell.length_b   1.000
_cell.length_c   1.000
_cell.angle_alpha   90.00
_cell.angle_beta   90.00
_cell.angle_gamma   90.00
#
_symmetry.space_group_name_H-M   'P 1'
#
loop_
_entity.id
_entity.type
_entity.pdbx_description
1 polymer ?
#
loop_
_entity_poly.entity_id
_entity_poly.type
_entity_poly.pdbx_seq_one_letter_code
_entity_poly.pdbx_strand_id
1 'polypeptide(L)'
;MISSHILDTHLGKPATDVVIQLFDAQGQLIGESKTNNDGRVADFNLANIQSGQYSLVFYTAEYFNRFDLDTFFPKVVIYFSVNDINQHYHIPLLISPFAYSTYRGS
;
A
#
# COMPACT_ATOMS: atom_id res chain seq x y z
N MET A 1 -0.78 14.58 1.14
CA MET A 1 0.12 13.56 0.52
C MET A 1 -0.35 12.17 0.93
N ILE A 2 -0.23 11.15 0.06
CA ILE A 2 -0.51 9.74 0.40
C ILE A 2 0.78 8.96 0.19
N SER A 3 1.21 8.22 1.20
CA SER A 3 2.40 7.35 1.13
C SER A 3 2.13 6.00 1.78
N SER A 4 3.00 5.04 1.51
CA SER A 4 2.87 3.69 2.05
C SER A 4 4.23 3.05 2.36
N HIS A 5 4.21 2.00 3.15
CA HIS A 5 5.35 1.18 3.51
C HIS A 5 4.87 -0.25 3.72
N ILE A 6 5.60 -1.23 3.22
CA ILE A 6 5.31 -2.65 3.43
C ILE A 6 6.46 -3.31 4.17
N LEU A 7 6.15 -3.90 5.32
CA LEU A 7 7.07 -4.72 6.09
C LEU A 7 6.63 -6.18 6.01
N ASP A 8 7.50 -7.06 5.50
CA ASP A 8 7.31 -8.50 5.62
C ASP A 8 7.74 -8.96 7.03
N THR A 9 6.76 -9.32 7.83
CA THR A 9 6.93 -9.82 9.21
C THR A 9 7.34 -11.29 9.26
N HIS A 10 7.17 -12.06 8.18
CA HIS A 10 7.69 -13.41 8.08
C HIS A 10 9.22 -13.41 8.01
N LEU A 11 9.80 -12.47 7.25
CA LEU A 11 11.26 -12.32 7.08
C LEU A 11 11.88 -11.24 7.98
N GLY A 12 11.07 -10.39 8.60
CA GLY A 12 11.53 -9.22 9.36
C GLY A 12 12.22 -8.18 8.48
N LYS A 13 11.79 -8.03 7.22
CA LYS A 13 12.44 -7.17 6.21
C LYS A 13 11.43 -6.36 5.41
N PRO A 14 11.82 -5.21 4.83
CA PRO A 14 10.94 -4.49 3.93
C PRO A 14 10.56 -5.34 2.70
N ALA A 15 9.31 -5.25 2.28
CA ALA A 15 8.85 -5.93 1.08
C ALA A 15 9.10 -5.03 -0.14
N THR A 16 10.13 -5.35 -0.92
CA THR A 16 10.62 -4.54 -2.04
C THR A 16 9.93 -4.90 -3.36
N ASP A 17 9.84 -3.94 -4.29
CA ASP A 17 9.30 -4.10 -5.64
C ASP A 17 7.87 -4.70 -5.66
N VAL A 18 7.05 -4.30 -4.68
CA VAL A 18 5.62 -4.63 -4.60
C VAL A 18 4.82 -3.52 -5.28
N VAL A 19 3.96 -3.88 -6.23
CA VAL A 19 3.05 -2.95 -6.87
C VAL A 19 1.99 -2.47 -5.88
N ILE A 20 1.80 -1.16 -5.83
CA ILE A 20 0.72 -0.50 -5.11
C ILE A 20 -0.01 0.42 -6.07
N GLN A 21 -1.33 0.24 -6.19
CA GLN A 21 -2.21 1.10 -6.97
C GLN A 21 -3.10 1.93 -6.04
N LEU A 22 -3.34 3.18 -6.42
CA LEU A 22 -4.20 4.13 -5.71
C LEU A 22 -5.42 4.47 -6.56
N PHE A 23 -6.60 4.32 -5.95
CA PHE A 23 -7.88 4.62 -6.56
C PHE A 23 -8.61 5.73 -5.79
N ASP A 24 -9.37 6.54 -6.52
CA ASP A 24 -10.26 7.56 -5.95
C ASP A 24 -11.60 6.98 -5.47
N ALA A 25 -12.50 7.86 -5.02
CA ALA A 25 -13.81 7.51 -4.49
C ALA A 25 -14.74 6.87 -5.54
N GLN A 26 -14.47 7.09 -6.82
CA GLN A 26 -15.23 6.53 -7.94
C GLN A 26 -14.67 5.18 -8.38
N GLY A 27 -13.55 4.74 -7.78
CA GLY A 27 -12.85 3.53 -8.17
C GLY A 27 -12.01 3.70 -9.44
N GLN A 28 -11.67 4.94 -9.82
CA GLN A 28 -10.76 5.20 -10.92
C GLN A 28 -9.31 5.10 -10.44
N LEU A 29 -8.45 4.44 -11.23
CA LEU A 29 -7.01 4.41 -10.99
C LEU A 29 -6.43 5.80 -11.22
N ILE A 30 -5.84 6.38 -10.18
CA ILE A 30 -5.25 7.73 -10.21
C ILE A 30 -3.75 7.74 -9.93
N GLY A 31 -3.17 6.62 -9.50
CA GLY A 31 -1.73 6.49 -9.30
C GLY A 31 -1.29 5.04 -9.15
N GLU A 32 -0.05 4.78 -9.51
CA GLU A 32 0.60 3.47 -9.36
C GLU A 32 2.08 3.70 -9.02
N SER A 33 2.60 2.88 -8.12
CA SER A 33 4.01 2.90 -7.75
C SER A 33 4.46 1.51 -7.29
N LYS A 34 5.77 1.35 -7.09
CA LYS A 34 6.35 0.15 -6.51
C LYS A 34 7.15 0.47 -5.27
N THR A 35 7.11 -0.41 -4.28
CA THR A 35 7.94 -0.24 -3.08
C THR A 35 9.43 -0.25 -3.43
N ASN A 36 10.17 0.70 -2.87
CA ASN A 36 11.63 0.77 -3.04
C ASN A 36 12.36 -0.27 -2.18
N ASN A 37 13.69 -0.17 -2.09
CA ASN A 37 14.53 -1.09 -1.30
C ASN A 37 14.27 -1.04 0.22
N ASP A 38 13.60 0.01 0.71
CA ASP A 38 13.14 0.13 2.09
C ASP A 38 11.65 -0.20 2.22
N GLY A 39 11.05 -0.83 1.21
CA GLY A 39 9.64 -1.22 1.21
C GLY A 39 8.67 -0.04 1.11
N ARG A 40 9.12 1.15 0.72
CA ARG A 40 8.32 2.39 0.77
C ARG A 40 7.87 2.88 -0.61
N VAL A 41 6.71 3.51 -0.61
CA VAL A 41 6.24 4.43 -1.66
C VAL A 41 6.06 5.78 -1.00
N ALA A 42 6.92 6.76 -1.36
CA ALA A 42 6.89 8.10 -0.77
C ALA A 42 5.68 8.92 -1.23
N ASP A 43 5.29 8.77 -2.49
CA ASP A 43 4.12 9.39 -3.10
C ASP A 43 3.67 8.64 -4.38
N PHE A 44 2.51 9.01 -4.90
CA PHE A 44 1.91 8.47 -6.12
C PHE A 44 1.88 9.49 -7.27
N ASN A 45 2.72 10.55 -7.21
CA ASN A 45 2.82 11.64 -8.17
C ASN A 45 1.49 12.31 -8.53
N LEU A 46 0.57 12.41 -7.57
CA LEU A 46 -0.71 13.09 -7.76
C LEU A 46 -0.51 14.60 -7.85
N ALA A 47 -1.12 15.23 -8.86
CA ALA A 47 -1.11 16.68 -8.99
C ALA A 47 -1.84 17.37 -7.82
N ASN A 48 -2.99 16.82 -7.39
CA ASN A 48 -3.78 17.32 -6.28
C ASN A 48 -4.54 16.16 -5.61
N ILE A 49 -4.74 16.26 -4.30
CA ILE A 49 -5.60 15.35 -3.52
C ILE A 49 -6.84 16.14 -3.09
N GLN A 50 -8.02 15.56 -3.26
CA GLN A 50 -9.27 16.11 -2.74
C GLN A 50 -9.65 15.41 -1.44
N SER A 51 -10.48 16.06 -0.60
CA SER A 51 -11.13 15.35 0.49
C SER A 51 -12.08 14.29 -0.07
N GLY A 52 -12.14 13.13 0.59
CA GLY A 52 -12.94 12.01 0.12
C GLY A 52 -12.35 10.66 0.50
N GLN A 53 -12.92 9.61 -0.09
CA GLN A 53 -12.47 8.24 0.11
C GLN A 53 -11.51 7.82 -0.99
N TYR A 54 -10.54 7.00 -0.61
CA TYR A 54 -9.53 6.44 -1.51
C TYR A 54 -9.32 4.98 -1.15
N SER A 55 -8.68 4.24 -2.06
CA SER A 55 -8.18 2.90 -1.73
C SER A 55 -6.80 2.62 -2.28
N LEU A 56 -6.02 1.87 -1.51
CA LEU A 56 -4.76 1.27 -1.97
C LEU A 56 -4.95 -0.21 -2.23
N VAL A 57 -4.46 -0.69 -3.37
CA VAL A 57 -4.40 -2.11 -3.72
C VAL A 57 -2.94 -2.55 -3.71
N PHE A 58 -2.60 -3.49 -2.84
CA PHE A 58 -1.27 -4.06 -2.66
C PHE A 58 -1.24 -5.46 -3.28
N TYR A 59 -0.37 -5.71 -4.25
CA TYR A 59 -0.27 -7.00 -4.96
C TYR A 59 0.63 -7.98 -4.21
N THR A 60 0.11 -8.56 -3.12
CA THR A 60 0.87 -9.39 -2.16
C THR A 60 1.22 -10.79 -2.67
N ALA A 61 0.41 -11.42 -3.52
CA ALA A 61 0.79 -12.73 -4.08
C ALA A 61 1.99 -12.63 -5.01
N GLU A 62 2.08 -11.60 -5.86
CA GLU A 62 3.25 -11.39 -6.71
C GLU A 62 4.54 -11.27 -5.88
N TYR A 63 4.46 -10.63 -4.71
CA TYR A 63 5.56 -10.57 -3.77
C TYR A 63 5.98 -11.95 -3.24
N PHE A 64 5.04 -12.71 -2.65
CA PHE A 64 5.33 -13.99 -2.00
C PHE A 64 5.69 -15.10 -2.99
N ASN A 65 5.13 -15.08 -4.20
CA ASN A 65 5.46 -16.04 -5.27
C ASN A 65 6.94 -15.99 -5.67
N ARG A 66 7.63 -14.85 -5.51
CA ARG A 66 9.09 -14.74 -5.76
C ARG A 66 9.94 -15.55 -4.78
N PHE A 67 9.34 -15.99 -3.66
CA PHE A 67 9.96 -16.80 -2.63
C PHE A 67 9.38 -18.23 -2.58
N ASP A 68 8.61 -18.63 -3.59
CA ASP A 68 7.89 -19.92 -3.62
C ASP A 68 6.99 -20.13 -2.39
N LEU A 69 6.40 -19.04 -1.87
CA LEU A 69 5.49 -19.05 -0.73
C LEU A 69 4.05 -18.79 -1.19
N ASP A 70 3.15 -19.70 -0.84
CA ASP A 70 1.72 -19.47 -0.97
C ASP A 70 1.26 -18.40 0.02
N THR A 71 0.36 -17.52 -0.41
CA THR A 71 -0.33 -16.58 0.48
C THR A 71 -1.84 -16.75 0.38
N PHE A 72 -2.51 -16.57 1.53
CA PHE A 72 -3.97 -16.51 1.58
C PHE A 72 -4.54 -15.25 0.92
N PHE A 73 -3.72 -14.22 0.70
CA PHE A 73 -4.15 -12.92 0.16
C PHE A 73 -3.51 -12.66 -1.21
N PRO A 74 -4.24 -12.88 -2.32
CA PRO A 74 -3.76 -12.52 -3.65
C PRO A 74 -3.41 -11.03 -3.77
N LYS A 75 -4.25 -10.19 -3.15
CA LYS A 75 -4.05 -8.76 -2.98
C LYS A 75 -4.71 -8.29 -1.71
N VAL A 76 -4.22 -7.20 -1.13
CA VAL A 76 -4.84 -6.51 0.02
C VAL A 76 -5.38 -5.17 -0.47
N VAL A 77 -6.63 -4.85 -0.12
CA VAL A 77 -7.26 -3.57 -0.49
C VAL A 77 -7.62 -2.81 0.78
N ILE A 78 -7.06 -1.61 0.94
CA ILE A 78 -7.30 -0.76 2.10
C ILE A 78 -8.05 0.49 1.67
N TYR A 79 -9.29 0.64 2.14
CA TYR A 79 -10.07 1.87 2.01
C TYR A 79 -9.74 2.82 3.16
N PHE A 80 -9.62 4.11 2.86
CA PHE A 80 -9.35 5.14 3.87
C PHE A 80 -9.95 6.49 3.46
N SER A 81 -10.13 7.38 4.44
CA SER A 81 -10.66 8.73 4.22
C SER A 81 -9.57 9.78 4.36
N VAL A 82 -9.58 10.75 3.44
CA VAL A 82 -8.82 11.98 3.49
C VAL A 82 -9.80 13.10 3.84
N ASN A 83 -9.68 13.65 5.05
CA ASN A 83 -10.58 14.71 5.53
C ASN A 83 -9.92 16.10 5.46
N ASP A 84 -8.62 16.15 5.70
CA ASP A 84 -7.78 17.36 5.60
C ASP A 84 -6.70 17.12 4.54
N ILE A 85 -6.76 17.86 3.44
CA ILE A 85 -5.84 17.72 2.30
C ILE A 85 -4.41 18.20 2.61
N ASN A 86 -4.23 18.98 3.67
CA ASN A 86 -2.92 19.48 4.09
C ASN A 86 -2.14 18.46 4.92
N GLN A 87 -2.80 17.38 5.36
CA GLN A 87 -2.14 16.32 6.12
C GLN A 87 -1.44 15.31 5.21
N HIS A 88 -0.46 14.64 5.82
CA HIS A 88 0.13 13.44 5.27
C HIS A 88 -0.66 12.22 5.75
N TYR A 89 -0.99 11.33 4.82
CA TYR A 89 -1.64 10.06 5.08
C TYR A 89 -0.65 8.95 4.75
N HIS A 90 -0.07 8.36 5.79
CA HIS A 90 0.79 7.20 5.67
C HIS A 90 -0.02 5.93 5.98
N ILE A 91 -0.14 5.02 5.01
CA ILE A 91 -0.89 3.76 5.15
C ILE A 91 0.10 2.60 5.04
N PRO A 92 0.76 2.20 6.15
CA PRO A 92 1.62 1.03 6.17
C PRO A 92 0.83 -0.29 6.08
N LEU A 93 1.50 -1.33 5.61
CA LEU A 93 1.01 -2.70 5.58
C LEU A 93 2.09 -3.62 6.17
N LEU A 94 1.75 -4.36 7.21
CA LEU A 94 2.59 -5.44 7.73
C LEU A 94 2.02 -6.73 7.18
N ILE A 95 2.82 -7.49 6.46
CA ILE A 95 2.37 -8.71 5.78
C ILE A 95 3.08 -9.93 6.35
N SER A 96 2.38 -11.05 6.29
CA SER A 96 2.88 -12.41 6.36
C SER A 96 2.00 -13.23 5.39
N PRO A 97 2.39 -14.46 5.02
CA PRO A 97 1.63 -15.22 4.05
C PRO A 97 0.15 -15.45 4.43
N PHE A 98 -0.19 -15.48 5.72
CA PHE A 98 -1.54 -15.80 6.23
C PHE A 98 -2.13 -14.76 7.19
N ALA A 99 -1.46 -13.63 7.42
CA ALA A 99 -2.01 -12.50 8.16
C ALA A 99 -1.45 -11.18 7.65
N TYR A 100 -2.21 -10.10 7.78
CA TYR A 100 -1.70 -8.74 7.61
C TYR A 100 -2.30 -7.80 8.65
N SER A 101 -1.64 -6.67 8.88
CA SER A 101 -2.20 -5.54 9.63
C SER A 101 -1.90 -4.23 8.92
N THR A 102 -2.77 -3.24 9.13
CA THR A 102 -2.61 -1.89 8.62
C THR A 102 -3.12 -0.90 9.66
N TYR A 103 -2.74 0.36 9.53
CA TYR A 103 -3.15 1.45 10.39
C TYR A 103 -2.85 2.79 9.70
N ARG A 104 -3.23 3.91 10.32
CA ARG A 104 -2.78 5.24 9.91
C ARG A 104 -1.45 5.56 10.62
N GLY A 105 -0.37 5.59 9.87
CA GLY A 105 0.95 6.01 10.35
C GLY A 105 1.07 7.54 10.47
N SER A 106 2.12 7.96 11.16
CA SER A 106 2.59 9.35 11.22
C SER A 106 3.31 9.77 9.96
#